data_AF-A0A9X8VGE2-F1
#
_entry.id   AF-A0A9X8VGE2-F1
#
_cell.length_a   1.000
_cell.length_b   1.000
_cell.length_c   1.000
_cell.angle_alpha   90.00
_cell.angle_beta   90.00
_cell.angle_gamma   90.00
#
_symmetry.space_group_name_H-M   'P 1'
#
loop_
_entity.id
_entity.type
_entity.pdbx_description
1 polymer ?
#
loop_
_entity_poly.entity_id
_entity_poly.type
_entity_poly.pdbx_seq_one_letter_code
_entity_poly.pdbx_strand_id
1 'polypeptide(L)'
;SSLTTLILGLLVLLAAWRPPEMIIWLNLLAFGGLEAVFLWPLVLGLYWERANAQGALSSMVSGAVCYTLLASFNLQPAGLHPIVPSLLLSLLAFYLGNVVGEKRRAASSLPS
;
A
#
# COMPACT_ATOMS: atom_id res chain seq x y z
N SER A 1 2.25 27.60 14.80
CA SER A 1 2.53 26.20 15.18
C SER A 1 2.04 25.85 16.58
N SER A 2 2.31 26.67 17.62
CA SER A 2 1.91 26.36 19.01
C SER A 2 0.41 26.19 19.23
N LEU A 3 -0.44 26.98 18.53
CA LEU A 3 -1.90 26.85 18.63
C LEU A 3 -2.39 25.53 18.03
N THR A 4 -1.84 25.12 16.88
CA THR A 4 -2.15 23.85 16.22
C THR A 4 -1.75 22.67 17.08
N THR A 5 -0.55 22.70 17.67
CA THR A 5 -0.11 21.63 18.58
C THR A 5 -0.95 21.57 19.86
N LEU A 6 -1.42 22.71 20.37
CA LEU A 6 -2.28 22.77 21.54
C LEU A 6 -3.66 22.17 21.25
N ILE A 7 -4.26 22.53 20.11
CA ILE A 7 -5.56 22.00 19.65
C ILE A 7 -5.46 20.49 19.42
N LEU A 8 -4.40 20.03 18.75
CA LEU A 8 -4.17 18.61 18.49
C LEU A 8 -3.99 17.84 19.81
N GLY A 9 -3.20 18.39 20.75
CA GLY A 9 -2.97 17.78 22.06
C GLY A 9 -4.26 17.66 22.89
N LEU A 10 -5.12 18.69 22.88
CA LEU A 10 -6.40 18.65 23.58
C LEU A 10 -7.36 17.60 22.98
N LEU A 11 -7.40 17.49 21.65
CA LEU A 11 -8.17 16.45 20.95
C LEU A 11 -7.71 15.04 21.33
N VAL A 12 -6.39 14.82 21.38
CA VAL A 12 -5.81 13.52 21.76
C VAL A 12 -6.14 13.18 23.21
N LEU A 13 -6.08 14.15 24.13
CA LEU A 13 -6.46 13.94 25.54
C LEU A 13 -7.94 13.58 25.69
N LEU A 14 -8.83 14.23 24.94
CA LEU A 14 -10.25 13.89 24.92
C LEU A 14 -10.50 12.48 24.35
N ALA A 15 -9.79 12.10 23.28
CA ALA A 15 -9.88 10.76 22.70
C ALA A 15 -9.30 9.67 23.64
N ALA A 16 -8.28 9.99 24.43
CA ALA A 16 -7.65 9.06 25.37
C ALA A 16 -8.55 8.72 26.58
N TRP A 17 -9.51 9.59 26.93
CA TRP A 17 -10.41 9.36 28.07
C TRP A 17 -11.36 8.15 27.85
N ARG A 18 -11.69 7.87 26.59
CA ARG A 18 -12.46 6.70 26.16
C ARG A 18 -11.67 6.06 25.02
N PRO A 19 -10.61 5.28 25.31
CA PRO A 19 -9.76 4.72 24.27
C PRO A 19 -10.64 3.92 23.32
N PRO A 20 -10.86 4.38 22.07
CA PRO A 20 -11.60 3.62 21.09
C PRO A 20 -10.71 2.45 20.71
N GLU A 21 -11.21 1.23 20.87
CA GLU A 21 -10.50 0.01 20.46
C GLU A 21 -10.20 0.02 18.94
N MET A 22 -10.92 0.86 18.18
CA MET A 22 -10.66 1.21 16.79
C MET A 22 -9.33 1.93 16.50
N ILE A 23 -8.67 2.57 17.47
CA ILE A 23 -7.38 3.27 17.21
C ILE A 23 -6.30 2.26 16.77
N ILE A 24 -6.28 1.08 17.37
CA ILE A 24 -5.33 0.02 17.03
C ILE A 24 -5.58 -0.46 15.59
N TRP A 25 -6.84 -0.65 15.22
CA TRP A 25 -7.24 -1.04 13.86
C TRP A 25 -6.91 0.02 12.82
N LEU A 26 -7.14 1.30 13.14
CA LEU A 26 -6.77 2.41 12.27
C LEU A 26 -5.25 2.46 12.03
N ASN A 27 -4.47 2.24 13.09
CA ASN A 27 -3.02 2.26 13.01
C ASN A 27 -2.48 1.09 12.17
N LEU A 28 -3.03 -0.12 12.38
CA LEU A 28 -2.75 -1.29 11.56
C LEU A 28 -3.15 -1.10 10.10
N LEU A 29 -4.28 -0.43 9.85
CA LEU A 29 -4.72 -0.07 8.50
C LEU A 29 -3.75 0.91 7.84
N ALA A 30 -3.35 1.96 8.56
CA ALA A 30 -2.42 2.95 8.05
C ALA A 30 -1.03 2.36 7.73
N PHE A 31 -0.44 1.61 8.68
CA PHE A 31 0.88 0.98 8.47
C PHE A 31 0.83 -0.17 7.46
N GLY A 32 -0.17 -1.04 7.53
CA GLY A 32 -0.30 -2.14 6.59
C GLY A 32 -0.60 -1.69 5.15
N GLY A 33 -1.38 -0.61 4.99
CA GLY A 33 -1.65 -0.01 3.69
C GLY A 33 -0.42 0.67 3.12
N LEU A 34 0.36 1.37 3.96
CA LEU A 34 1.63 1.97 3.57
C LEU A 34 2.61 0.90 3.06
N GLU A 35 2.77 -0.20 3.81
CA GLU A 35 3.62 -1.32 3.40
C GLU A 35 3.12 -1.95 2.09
N ALA A 36 1.83 -2.21 1.94
CA ALA A 36 1.28 -2.80 0.72
C ALA A 36 1.48 -1.94 -0.54
N VAL A 37 1.50 -0.61 -0.38
CA VAL A 37 1.67 0.35 -1.47
C VAL A 37 3.15 0.58 -1.80
N PHE A 38 4.02 0.72 -0.80
CA PHE A 38 5.40 1.14 -1.01
C PHE A 38 6.40 -0.01 -1.03
N LEU A 39 6.18 -1.11 -0.30
CA LEU A 39 7.20 -2.15 -0.12
C LEU A 39 7.63 -2.76 -1.47
N TRP A 40 6.67 -3.14 -2.32
CA TRP A 40 7.00 -3.78 -3.60
C TRP A 40 7.65 -2.86 -4.64
N PRO A 41 7.14 -1.64 -4.91
CA PRO A 41 7.85 -0.69 -5.79
C PRO A 41 9.26 -0.37 -5.32
N LEU A 42 9.47 -0.25 -4.01
CA LEU A 42 10.75 0.16 -3.43
C LEU A 42 11.75 -1.00 -3.45
N VAL A 43 11.32 -2.22 -3.07
CA VAL A 43 12.15 -3.44 -3.16
C VAL A 43 12.46 -3.77 -4.62
N LEU A 44 11.47 -3.84 -5.49
CA LEU A 44 11.70 -4.23 -6.89
C LEU A 44 12.37 -3.11 -7.69
N GLY A 45 12.13 -1.84 -7.36
CA GLY A 45 12.85 -0.72 -7.95
C GLY A 45 14.33 -0.67 -7.57
N LEU A 46 14.71 -1.11 -6.37
CA LEU A 46 16.11 -1.19 -5.93
C LEU A 46 16.83 -2.45 -6.38
N TYR A 47 16.16 -3.61 -6.36
CA TYR A 47 16.78 -4.91 -6.62
C TYR A 47 16.60 -5.43 -8.05
N TRP A 48 15.67 -4.88 -8.84
CA TRP A 48 15.36 -5.39 -10.18
C TRP A 48 15.67 -4.35 -11.25
N GLU A 49 16.74 -4.55 -12.02
CA GLU A 49 17.18 -3.59 -13.07
C GLU A 49 16.13 -3.34 -14.17
N ARG A 50 15.21 -4.29 -14.39
CA ARG A 50 14.11 -4.19 -15.37
C ARG A 50 12.83 -3.57 -14.78
N ALA A 51 12.85 -3.05 -13.55
CA ALA A 51 11.68 -2.42 -12.94
C ALA A 51 11.28 -1.15 -13.70
N ASN A 52 10.01 -1.07 -14.09
CA ASN A 52 9.49 0.04 -14.90
C ASN A 52 8.54 0.93 -14.09
N ALA A 53 8.56 2.24 -14.37
CA ALA A 53 7.69 3.23 -13.70
C ALA A 53 6.20 2.89 -13.82
N GLN A 54 5.77 2.28 -14.94
CA GLN A 54 4.39 1.82 -15.10
C GLN A 54 4.04 0.63 -14.18
N GLY A 55 4.99 -0.29 -13.96
CA GLY A 55 4.83 -1.41 -13.01
C GLY A 55 4.70 -0.90 -11.57
N ALA A 56 5.59 0.02 -11.17
CA ALA A 56 5.55 0.67 -9.86
C ALA A 56 4.24 1.43 -9.60
N LEU A 57 3.74 2.19 -10.57
CA LEU A 57 2.47 2.91 -10.40
C LEU A 57 1.28 1.94 -10.29
N SER A 58 1.27 0.89 -11.13
CA SER A 58 0.20 -0.11 -11.12
C SER A 58 0.13 -0.89 -9.80
N SER A 59 1.27 -1.20 -9.19
CA SER A 59 1.32 -1.87 -7.88
C SER A 59 0.92 -0.95 -6.73
N MET A 60 1.28 0.33 -6.79
CA MET A 60 0.86 1.29 -5.76
C MET A 60 -0.66 1.43 -5.74
N VAL A 61 -1.28 1.60 -6.92
CA VAL A 61 -2.74 1.75 -7.05
C VAL A 61 -3.46 0.45 -6.70
N SER A 62 -3.03 -0.68 -7.26
CA SER A 62 -3.65 -1.98 -6.96
C SER A 62 -3.44 -2.40 -5.51
N GLY A 63 -2.26 -2.17 -4.92
CA GLY A 63 -1.96 -2.42 -3.52
C GLY A 63 -2.84 -1.59 -2.59
N ALA A 64 -3.00 -0.28 -2.86
CA ALA A 64 -3.89 0.60 -2.09
C ALA A 64 -5.36 0.15 -2.18
N VAL A 65 -5.85 -0.11 -3.39
CA VAL A 65 -7.25 -0.50 -3.63
C VAL A 65 -7.54 -1.88 -3.02
N CYS A 66 -6.64 -2.84 -3.20
CA CYS A 66 -6.83 -4.19 -2.70
C CYS A 66 -6.75 -4.25 -1.17
N TYR A 67 -5.81 -3.51 -0.58
CA TYR A 67 -5.68 -3.39 0.88
C TYR A 67 -6.91 -2.73 1.52
N THR A 68 -7.36 -1.59 0.97
CA THR A 68 -8.52 -0.86 1.51
C THR A 68 -9.81 -1.66 1.37
N LEU A 69 -10.00 -2.40 0.27
CA LEU A 69 -11.13 -3.31 0.10
C LEU A 69 -11.08 -4.47 1.11
N LEU A 70 -9.96 -5.18 1.24
CA LEU A 70 -9.84 -6.29 2.19
C LEU A 70 -10.02 -5.83 3.65
N ALA A 71 -9.44 -4.68 4.00
CA ALA A 71 -9.58 -4.10 5.33
C ALA A 71 -11.02 -3.65 5.63
N SER A 72 -11.72 -3.07 4.64
CA SER A 72 -13.12 -2.63 4.80
C SER A 72 -14.09 -3.80 4.93
N PHE A 73 -13.87 -4.90 4.22
CA PHE A 73 -14.72 -6.09 4.28
C PHE A 73 -14.41 -7.04 5.45
N ASN A 74 -13.39 -6.73 6.27
CA ASN A 74 -12.91 -7.58 7.37
C ASN A 74 -12.70 -9.06 6.95
N LEU A 75 -12.38 -9.28 5.67
CA LEU A 75 -12.18 -10.62 5.14
C LEU A 75 -10.84 -11.14 5.65
N GLN A 76 -10.91 -12.08 6.58
CA GLN A 76 -9.77 -12.82 7.12
C GLN A 76 -9.72 -14.18 6.42
N PRO A 77 -9.17 -14.29 5.20
CA PRO A 77 -8.99 -15.60 4.60
C PRO A 77 -8.03 -16.40 5.51
N ALA A 78 -8.55 -17.47 6.11
CA ALA A 78 -7.82 -18.40 6.97
C ALA A 78 -7.33 -17.89 8.35
N GLY A 79 -7.91 -16.82 8.91
CA GLY A 79 -7.52 -16.29 10.24
C GLY A 79 -6.20 -15.52 10.25
N LEU A 80 -5.67 -15.19 9.06
CA LEU A 80 -4.50 -14.35 8.88
C LEU A 80 -4.90 -12.86 8.87
N HIS A 81 -4.05 -12.01 9.44
CA HIS A 81 -4.25 -10.57 9.43
C HIS A 81 -4.35 -10.07 7.97
N PRO A 82 -5.31 -9.18 7.64
CA PRO A 82 -5.60 -8.74 6.26
C PRO A 82 -4.39 -8.25 5.46
N ILE A 83 -3.32 -7.83 6.14
CA ILE A 83 -2.04 -7.36 5.58
C ILE A 83 -1.36 -8.41 4.67
N VAL A 84 -1.35 -9.68 5.07
CA VAL A 84 -0.62 -10.75 4.35
C VAL A 84 -1.21 -11.03 2.96
N PRO A 85 -2.52 -11.29 2.80
CA PRO A 85 -3.12 -11.52 1.48
C PRO A 85 -3.06 -10.28 0.57
N SER A 86 -3.19 -9.07 1.12
CA SER A 86 -3.05 -7.83 0.35
C SER A 86 -1.62 -7.61 -0.16
N LEU A 87 -0.60 -7.97 0.62
CA LEU A 87 0.79 -7.93 0.17
C LEU A 87 1.04 -8.89 -1.00
N LEU A 88 0.49 -10.11 -0.94
CA LEU A 88 0.59 -11.10 -2.03
C LEU A 88 -0.11 -10.61 -3.32
N LEU A 89 -1.29 -9.99 -3.19
CA LEU A 89 -2.02 -9.43 -4.32
C LEU A 89 -1.29 -8.22 -4.94
N SER A 90 -0.72 -7.34 -4.12
CA SER A 90 0.09 -6.21 -4.60
C SER A 90 1.34 -6.68 -5.34
N LEU A 91 1.98 -7.76 -4.90
CA LEU A 91 3.09 -8.40 -5.62
C LEU A 91 2.67 -8.95 -6.98
N LEU A 92 1.54 -9.66 -7.05
CA LEU A 92 1.02 -10.18 -8.32
C LEU A 92 0.71 -9.04 -9.30
N ALA A 93 0.11 -7.96 -8.81
CA ALA A 93 -0.20 -6.79 -9.63
C ALA A 93 1.07 -6.06 -10.11
N PHE A 94 2.10 -5.92 -9.26
CA PHE A 94 3.41 -5.42 -9.68
C PHE A 94 3.99 -6.28 -10.79
N TYR A 95 4.00 -7.60 -10.62
CA TYR A 95 4.57 -8.53 -11.58
C TYR A 95 3.89 -8.41 -12.96
N LEU A 96 2.55 -8.40 -12.98
CA LEU A 96 1.77 -8.22 -14.20
C LEU A 96 2.02 -6.86 -14.85
N GLY A 97 2.02 -5.78 -14.06
CA GLY A 97 2.28 -4.43 -14.56
C GLY A 97 3.69 -4.25 -15.10
N ASN A 98 4.68 -4.89 -14.47
CA ASN A 98 6.07 -4.85 -14.90
C ASN A 98 6.25 -5.57 -16.25
N VAL A 99 5.68 -6.76 -16.42
CA VAL A 99 5.73 -7.53 -17.69
C VAL A 99 5.05 -6.77 -18.83
N VAL A 100 3.91 -6.12 -18.58
CA VAL A 100 3.20 -5.31 -19.59
C VAL A 100 4.00 -4.04 -19.95
N GLY A 101 4.56 -3.36 -18.94
CA GLY A 101 5.40 -2.18 -19.14
C GLY A 101 6.67 -2.47 -19.92
N GLU A 102 7.24 -3.66 -19.75
CA GLU A 102 8.43 -4.09 -20.47
C GLU A 102 8.17 -4.39 -21.95
N LYS A 103 7.03 -5.03 -22.28
CA LYS A 103 6.60 -5.24 -23.67
C LYS A 103 6.45 -3.92 -24.45
N ARG A 104 6.02 -2.84 -23.78
CA ARG A 104 5.92 -1.50 -24.40
C ARG A 104 7.28 -0.88 -24.72
N ARG A 105 8.29 -1.04 -23.85
CA ARG A 105 9.66 -0.54 -24.11
C ARG A 105 10.32 -1.26 -25.28
N ALA A 106 10.15 -2.58 -25.37
CA ALA A 106 10.67 -3.37 -26.48
C ALA A 106 10.03 -3.01 -27.84
N ALA A 107 8.75 -2.63 -27.85
CA ALA A 107 8.07 -2.18 -29.06
C ALA A 107 8.54 -0.80 -29.55
N SER A 108 9.02 0.06 -28.64
CA SER A 108 9.53 1.40 -29.00
C SER A 108 10.98 1.43 -29.51
N SER A 109 11.73 0.33 -29.39
CA SER A 109 13.13 0.23 -29.85
C SER A 109 13.28 -0.36 -31.25
N LEU A 110 12.18 -0.60 -31.98
CA LEU A 110 12.23 -0.98 -33.40
C LEU A 110 12.53 0.27 -34.24
N PRO A 111 13.71 0.36 -34.89
CA PRO A 111 13.97 1.43 -35.84
C PRO A 111 13.01 1.27 -37.04
N SER A 112 12.32 2.35 -37.37
CA SER A 112 11.61 2.54 -38.65
C SER A 112 12.58 2.51 -39.81
#